data_AF-A0A433V698-F1
#
_entry.id   AF-A0A433V698-F1
#
_cell.length_a   1.000
_cell.length_b   1.000
_cell.length_c   1.000
_cell.angle_alpha   90.00
_cell.angle_beta   90.00
_cell.angle_gamma   90.00
#
_symmetry.space_group_name_H-M   'P 1'
#
loop_
_entity.id
_entity.type
_entity.pdbx_description
1 polymer ?
#
loop_
_entity_poly.entity_id
_entity_poly.type
_entity_poly.pdbx_seq_one_letter_code
_entity_poly.pdbx_strand_id
1 'polypeptide(L)'
;MQPILTQNFSFKLSKYQVIPLAAILTILTIMLFFKFSPALNTRATTWESALNNTPAALFKKVLSVDMAPEIDQKLVKVMQIPSQGAGKLYLFDYHSPKLCGAKGCLYSMYTESGELVLQVIANPNLPPLTNLIQVSDTVNQKFPCMVVTQSANKEDMVTNNLYCYEGHKYARFNESLTAVTSEVKGIKK
;
A
#
# COMPACT_ATOMS: atom_id res chain seq x y z
N MET A 1 -27.63 62.16 0.33
CA MET A 1 -27.55 61.66 -1.05
C MET A 1 -26.18 62.06 -1.62
N GLN A 2 -25.29 61.09 -1.84
CA GLN A 2 -24.02 61.29 -2.56
C GLN A 2 -24.03 60.38 -3.80
N PRO A 3 -23.57 60.84 -4.97
CA PRO A 3 -23.57 60.02 -6.17
C PRO A 3 -22.34 59.11 -6.19
N ILE A 4 -22.58 57.82 -6.45
CA ILE A 4 -21.54 56.83 -6.73
C ILE A 4 -21.13 57.00 -8.19
N LEU A 5 -19.91 57.48 -8.42
CA LEU A 5 -19.28 57.49 -9.75
C LEU A 5 -18.96 56.05 -10.16
N THR A 6 -19.72 55.50 -11.09
CA THR A 6 -19.38 54.25 -11.79
C THR A 6 -18.50 54.61 -12.99
N GLN A 7 -17.19 54.39 -12.85
CA GLN A 7 -16.22 54.60 -13.91
C GLN A 7 -16.09 53.31 -14.73
N ASN A 8 -16.76 53.26 -15.89
CA ASN A 8 -16.64 52.17 -16.84
C ASN A 8 -15.26 52.18 -17.50
N PHE A 9 -14.36 51.31 -17.04
CA PHE A 9 -13.07 51.06 -17.68
C PHE A 9 -13.28 50.25 -18.97
N SER A 10 -13.36 50.94 -20.11
CA SER A 10 -13.32 50.33 -21.43
C SER A 10 -11.85 50.12 -21.85
N PHE A 11 -11.34 48.90 -21.68
CA PHE A 11 -10.04 48.50 -22.23
C PHE A 11 -10.17 48.20 -23.73
N LYS A 12 -9.77 49.15 -24.58
CA LYS A 12 -9.59 48.90 -26.02
C LYS A 12 -8.23 48.22 -26.23
N LEU A 13 -8.21 46.89 -26.26
CA LEU A 13 -7.02 46.12 -26.61
C LEU A 13 -6.85 46.06 -28.12
N SER A 14 -5.69 46.47 -28.63
CA SER A 14 -5.33 46.28 -30.04
C SER A 14 -5.11 44.78 -30.32
N LYS A 15 -5.38 44.32 -31.55
CA LYS A 15 -5.21 42.89 -31.95
C LYS A 15 -3.83 42.31 -31.59
N TYR A 16 -2.79 43.15 -31.60
CA TYR A 16 -1.43 42.77 -31.24
C TYR A 16 -1.19 42.57 -29.74
N GLN A 17 -1.98 43.22 -28.87
CA GLN A 17 -1.88 43.07 -27.41
C GLN A 17 -2.72 41.89 -26.87
N VAL A 18 -3.66 41.37 -27.65
CA VAL A 18 -4.49 40.21 -27.28
C VAL A 18 -3.67 38.91 -27.32
N ILE A 19 -2.73 38.80 -28.27
CA ILE A 19 -1.89 37.60 -28.48
C ILE A 19 -0.99 37.29 -27.27
N PRO A 20 -0.19 38.22 -26.73
CA PRO A 20 0.65 37.94 -25.56
C PRO A 20 -0.18 37.67 -24.30
N LEU A 21 -1.33 38.33 -24.13
CA LEU A 21 -2.23 38.10 -23.00
C LEU A 21 -2.86 36.70 -23.02
N ALA A 22 -3.28 36.22 -24.19
CA ALA A 22 -3.78 34.86 -24.35
C ALA A 22 -2.69 33.83 -24.03
N ALA A 23 -1.46 34.05 -24.51
CA ALA A 23 -0.31 33.17 -24.23
C ALA A 23 0.00 33.09 -22.72
N ILE A 24 0.00 34.23 -22.02
CA ILE A 24 0.22 34.28 -20.56
C ILE A 24 -0.89 33.52 -19.82
N LEU A 25 -2.15 33.68 -20.23
CA LEU A 25 -3.28 32.97 -19.61
C LEU A 25 -3.19 31.45 -19.83
N THR A 26 -2.74 31.00 -21.01
CA THR A 26 -2.50 29.58 -21.27
C THR A 26 -1.35 29.01 -20.44
N ILE A 27 -0.27 29.76 -20.24
CA ILE A 27 0.86 29.31 -19.39
C ILE A 27 0.42 29.24 -17.92
N LEU A 28 -0.35 30.22 -17.44
CA LEU A 28 -0.88 30.24 -16.08
C LEU A 28 -1.83 29.06 -15.81
N THR A 29 -2.72 28.75 -16.76
CA THR A 29 -3.63 27.60 -16.65
C THR A 29 -2.86 26.27 -16.64
N ILE A 30 -1.86 26.10 -17.52
CA ILE A 30 -0.99 24.92 -17.52
C ILE A 30 -0.27 24.78 -16.16
N MET A 31 0.30 25.86 -15.62
CA MET A 31 0.95 25.82 -14.30
C MET A 31 -0.01 25.50 -13.15
N LEU A 32 -1.27 25.94 -13.22
CA LEU A 32 -2.31 25.59 -12.26
C LEU A 32 -2.69 24.10 -12.35
N PHE A 33 -2.75 23.53 -13.55
CA PHE A 33 -3.00 22.09 -13.75
C PHE A 33 -1.83 21.21 -13.26
N PHE A 34 -0.58 21.65 -13.45
CA PHE A 34 0.59 20.90 -12.95
C PHE A 34 0.70 20.90 -11.41
N LYS A 35 0.15 21.91 -10.72
CA LYS A 35 0.11 21.93 -9.24
C LYS A 35 -0.99 21.06 -8.63
N PHE A 36 -1.90 20.52 -9.43
CA PHE A 36 -2.91 19.54 -9.01
C PHE A 36 -2.45 18.12 -9.32
N SER A 37 -1.20 17.79 -8.97
CA SER A 37 -0.88 16.38 -8.72
C SER A 37 -1.26 16.10 -7.27
N PRO A 38 -2.35 15.36 -6.97
CA PRO A 38 -2.55 14.91 -5.62
C PRO A 38 -1.30 14.12 -5.24
N ALA A 39 -0.56 14.59 -4.24
CA ALA A 39 0.52 13.83 -3.67
C ALA A 39 -0.05 12.47 -3.27
N LEU A 40 0.30 11.42 -4.02
CA LEU A 40 0.02 10.06 -3.62
C LEU A 40 0.76 9.88 -2.30
N ASN A 41 0.04 9.97 -1.19
CA ASN A 41 0.55 9.61 0.12
C ASN A 41 0.76 8.09 0.12
N THR A 42 1.84 7.64 -0.52
CA THR A 42 2.37 6.30 -0.34
C THR A 42 3.03 6.29 1.04
N ARG A 43 2.22 6.24 2.10
CA ARG A 43 2.71 5.78 3.39
C ARG A 43 3.35 4.42 3.11
N ALA A 44 4.64 4.28 3.43
CA ALA A 44 5.29 2.99 3.44
C ALA A 44 4.42 2.05 4.30
N THR A 45 3.97 0.94 3.71
CA THR A 45 3.09 0.00 4.40
C THR A 45 3.90 -0.74 5.46
N THR A 46 3.72 -0.36 6.72
CA THR A 46 4.39 -0.95 7.87
C THR A 46 3.44 -1.76 8.73
N TRP A 47 3.98 -2.70 9.50
CA TRP A 47 3.21 -3.46 10.49
C TRP A 47 2.89 -2.59 11.71
N GLU A 48 1.61 -2.50 12.05
CA GLU A 48 1.10 -1.74 13.19
C GLU A 48 0.20 -2.61 14.07
N SER A 49 -0.17 -2.14 15.27
CA SER A 49 -1.13 -2.85 16.13
C SER A 49 -2.49 -2.97 15.42
N ALA A 50 -2.99 -4.21 15.29
CA ALA A 50 -4.28 -4.46 14.65
C ALA A 50 -5.45 -3.89 15.45
N LEU A 51 -5.37 -3.94 16.78
CA LEU A 51 -6.40 -3.43 17.69
C LEU A 51 -6.70 -1.93 17.44
N ASN A 52 -5.67 -1.14 17.14
CA ASN A 52 -5.79 0.31 16.99
C ASN A 52 -5.97 0.75 15.53
N ASN A 53 -5.59 -0.08 14.56
CA ASN A 53 -5.53 0.28 13.14
C ASN A 53 -6.45 -0.59 12.26
N THR A 54 -7.45 -1.23 12.84
CA THR A 54 -8.44 -2.03 12.11
C THR A 54 -9.85 -1.60 12.51
N PRO A 55 -10.82 -1.49 11.58
CA PRO A 55 -12.22 -1.34 11.94
C PRO A 55 -12.67 -2.41 12.93
N ALA A 56 -13.33 -2.02 14.03
CA ALA A 56 -13.66 -2.94 15.13
C ALA A 56 -14.47 -4.16 14.67
N ALA A 57 -15.39 -3.98 13.71
CA ALA A 57 -16.17 -5.06 13.12
C ALA A 57 -15.29 -6.07 12.35
N LEU A 58 -14.31 -5.58 11.59
CA LEU A 58 -13.35 -6.41 10.87
C LEU A 58 -12.45 -7.16 11.85
N PHE A 59 -11.89 -6.46 12.85
CA PHE A 59 -11.02 -7.09 13.85
C PHE A 59 -11.76 -8.19 14.62
N LYS A 60 -13.01 -7.93 15.03
CA LYS A 60 -13.87 -8.95 15.65
C LYS A 60 -14.09 -10.14 14.71
N LYS A 61 -14.35 -9.91 13.41
CA LYS A 61 -14.54 -10.97 12.42
C LYS A 61 -13.29 -11.84 12.29
N VAL A 62 -12.12 -11.22 12.16
CA VAL A 62 -10.82 -11.89 12.03
C VAL A 62 -10.53 -12.79 13.23
N LEU A 63 -10.90 -12.36 14.43
CA LEU A 63 -10.73 -13.12 15.67
C LEU A 63 -11.87 -14.12 15.95
N SER A 64 -13.02 -13.97 15.30
CA SER A 64 -14.19 -14.84 15.47
C SER A 64 -14.13 -16.12 14.65
N VAL A 65 -13.20 -16.21 13.70
CA VAL A 65 -12.90 -17.48 13.03
C VAL A 65 -12.42 -18.46 14.10
N ASP A 66 -12.78 -19.75 14.02
CA ASP A 66 -12.47 -20.85 14.96
C ASP A 66 -10.96 -21.06 15.29
N MET A 67 -10.11 -20.11 14.93
CA MET A 67 -8.65 -20.06 15.05
C MET A 67 -8.11 -19.63 16.42
N ALA A 68 -8.94 -19.15 17.35
CA ALA A 68 -8.86 -19.43 18.78
C ALA A 68 -9.37 -18.26 19.66
N PRO A 69 -10.18 -18.54 20.70
CA PRO A 69 -10.43 -17.59 21.80
C PRO A 69 -9.15 -17.26 22.62
N GLU A 70 -8.00 -17.84 22.27
CA GLU A 70 -6.72 -17.71 22.96
C GLU A 70 -5.67 -16.88 22.19
N ILE A 71 -6.04 -16.25 21.07
CA ILE A 71 -5.15 -15.27 20.43
C ILE A 71 -5.09 -14.02 21.31
N ASP A 72 -3.90 -13.64 21.77
CA ASP A 72 -3.71 -12.34 22.44
C ASP A 72 -3.88 -11.21 21.42
N GLN A 73 -5.02 -10.55 21.49
CA GLN A 73 -5.41 -9.46 20.60
C GLN A 73 -4.39 -8.30 20.59
N LYS A 74 -3.61 -8.14 21.67
CA LYS A 74 -2.59 -7.08 21.77
C LYS A 74 -1.37 -7.35 20.92
N LEU A 75 -1.10 -8.62 20.61
CA LEU A 75 0.06 -9.04 19.81
C LEU A 75 -0.25 -9.07 18.31
N VAL A 76 -1.53 -9.10 17.93
CA VAL A 76 -1.93 -9.12 16.53
C VAL A 76 -1.52 -7.82 15.85
N LYS A 77 -0.83 -7.96 14.72
CA LYS A 77 -0.41 -6.85 13.87
C LYS A 77 -1.20 -6.85 12.57
N VAL A 78 -1.30 -5.66 11.99
CA VAL A 78 -1.92 -5.45 10.69
C VAL A 78 -1.03 -4.58 9.82
N MET A 79 -0.96 -4.90 8.54
CA MET A 79 -0.46 -4.01 7.51
C MET A 79 -1.66 -3.53 6.68
N GLN A 80 -1.90 -2.21 6.68
CA GLN A 80 -2.89 -1.59 5.81
C GLN A 80 -2.29 -1.37 4.43
N ILE A 81 -2.92 -1.90 3.39
CA ILE A 81 -2.45 -1.79 2.02
C ILE A 81 -3.47 -0.94 1.25
N PRO A 82 -3.08 0.27 0.79
CA PRO A 82 -3.97 1.11 0.00
C PRO A 82 -4.20 0.52 -1.39
N SER A 83 -5.37 0.78 -1.96
CA SER A 83 -5.69 0.44 -3.34
C SER A 83 -5.99 1.71 -4.15
N GLN A 84 -6.06 1.57 -5.47
CA GLN A 84 -6.45 2.65 -6.38
C GLN A 84 -7.97 2.82 -6.44
N GLY A 85 -8.56 3.25 -5.32
CA GLY A 85 -10.00 3.55 -5.24
C GLY A 85 -10.93 2.34 -5.07
N ALA A 86 -10.39 1.17 -4.70
CA ALA A 86 -11.16 -0.04 -4.40
C ALA A 86 -11.27 -0.33 -2.89
N GLY A 87 -10.92 0.63 -2.03
CA GLY A 87 -10.90 0.49 -0.56
C GLY A 87 -9.52 0.13 -0.01
N LYS A 88 -9.45 -0.35 1.23
CA LYS A 88 -8.21 -0.82 1.86
C LYS A 88 -8.20 -2.34 2.01
N LEU A 89 -7.00 -2.91 1.95
CA LEU A 89 -6.76 -4.28 2.37
C LEU A 89 -6.05 -4.29 3.72
N TYR A 90 -6.34 -5.31 4.52
CA TYR A 90 -5.81 -5.51 5.87
C TYR A 90 -5.16 -6.89 5.94
N LEU A 91 -3.84 -6.92 5.93
CA LEU A 91 -3.05 -8.14 6.08
C LEU A 91 -2.70 -8.34 7.54
N PHE A 92 -3.12 -9.45 8.13
CA PHE A 92 -2.93 -9.75 9.55
C PHE A 92 -1.76 -10.71 9.78
N ASP A 93 -0.96 -10.37 10.77
CA ASP A 93 -0.04 -11.27 11.47
C ASP A 93 -0.61 -11.51 12.87
N TYR A 94 -1.03 -12.74 13.13
CA TYR A 94 -1.66 -13.10 14.40
C TYR A 94 -0.67 -13.20 15.57
N HIS A 95 0.63 -13.29 15.28
CA HIS A 95 1.69 -13.47 16.27
C HIS A 95 1.40 -14.58 17.30
N SER A 96 0.73 -15.66 16.84
CA SER A 96 0.27 -16.76 17.69
C SER A 96 0.95 -18.05 17.26
N PRO A 97 1.74 -18.72 18.13
CA PRO A 97 2.37 -20.00 17.83
C PRO A 97 1.37 -21.09 17.42
N LYS A 98 0.10 -21.00 17.86
CA LYS A 98 -0.96 -21.94 17.48
C LYS A 98 -1.35 -21.87 16.00
N LEU A 99 -1.10 -20.72 15.38
CA LEU A 99 -1.30 -20.51 13.95
C LEU A 99 0.01 -20.65 13.17
N CYS A 100 1.03 -21.21 13.79
CA CYS A 100 2.30 -21.58 13.17
C CYS A 100 2.44 -23.10 13.13
N GLY A 101 2.95 -23.61 12.01
CA GLY A 101 3.35 -25.00 11.85
C GLY A 101 4.81 -25.09 11.42
N ALA A 102 5.24 -26.29 11.04
CA ALA A 102 6.62 -26.54 10.61
C ALA A 102 7.10 -25.66 9.44
N LYS A 103 6.17 -25.13 8.62
CA LYS A 103 6.46 -24.32 7.43
C LYS A 103 6.36 -22.81 7.67
N GLY A 104 6.03 -22.36 8.88
CA GLY A 104 5.84 -20.94 9.21
C GLY A 104 4.48 -20.63 9.81
N CYS A 105 4.11 -19.36 9.81
CA CYS A 105 2.91 -18.83 10.44
C CYS A 105 1.85 -18.43 9.42
N LEU A 106 0.59 -18.47 9.84
CA LEU A 106 -0.54 -18.03 9.05
C LEU A 106 -0.58 -16.51 8.93
N TYR A 107 -0.73 -16.03 7.70
CA TYR A 107 -1.07 -14.64 7.38
C TYR A 107 -2.34 -14.64 6.55
N SER A 108 -3.27 -13.75 6.90
CA SER A 108 -4.55 -13.63 6.19
C SER A 108 -4.82 -12.19 5.83
N MET A 109 -5.31 -11.96 4.61
CA MET A 109 -5.65 -10.63 4.13
C MET A 109 -7.14 -10.51 3.88
N TYR A 110 -7.71 -9.40 4.35
CA TYR A 110 -9.12 -9.11 4.22
C TYR A 110 -9.34 -7.77 3.52
N THR A 111 -10.47 -7.65 2.83
CA THR A 111 -11.01 -6.35 2.42
C THR A 111 -11.56 -5.59 3.61
N GLU A 112 -11.83 -4.30 3.42
CA GLU A 112 -12.51 -3.47 4.42
C GLU A 112 -13.92 -3.99 4.80
N SER A 113 -14.62 -4.67 3.88
CA SER A 113 -15.90 -5.35 4.15
C SER A 113 -15.73 -6.68 4.90
N GLY A 114 -14.50 -7.14 5.09
CA GLY A 114 -14.14 -8.37 5.79
C GLY A 114 -14.24 -9.63 4.96
N GLU A 115 -14.18 -9.53 3.64
CA GLU A 115 -13.99 -10.69 2.77
C GLU A 115 -12.54 -11.17 2.86
N LEU A 116 -12.33 -12.48 3.05
CA LEU A 116 -11.00 -13.09 3.04
C LEU A 116 -10.52 -13.24 1.59
N VAL A 117 -9.43 -12.56 1.23
CA VAL A 117 -8.91 -12.51 -0.15
C VAL A 117 -7.54 -13.17 -0.31
N LEU A 118 -6.81 -13.41 0.77
CA LEU A 118 -5.57 -14.18 0.76
C LEU A 118 -5.39 -14.92 2.08
N GLN A 119 -4.87 -16.14 1.99
CA GLN A 119 -4.36 -16.86 3.13
C GLN A 119 -3.06 -17.58 2.72
N VAL A 120 -1.97 -17.32 3.45
CA VAL A 120 -0.66 -17.92 3.18
C VAL A 120 0.01 -18.38 4.47
N ILE A 121 0.80 -19.45 4.38
CA ILE A 121 1.76 -19.83 5.41
C ILE A 121 3.11 -19.28 4.99
N ALA A 122 3.74 -18.48 5.85
CA ALA A 122 5.02 -17.86 5.58
C ALA A 122 5.94 -17.98 6.81
N ASN A 123 7.20 -18.37 6.60
CA ASN A 123 8.19 -18.44 7.66
C ASN A 123 8.86 -17.07 7.91
N PRO A 124 8.64 -16.43 9.08
CA PRO A 124 9.24 -15.12 9.37
C PRO A 124 10.76 -15.19 9.62
N ASN A 125 11.33 -16.38 9.79
CA ASN A 125 12.76 -16.58 9.99
C ASN A 125 13.50 -16.52 8.66
N LEU A 126 13.70 -15.31 8.15
CA LEU A 126 14.45 -15.03 6.93
C LEU A 126 15.86 -14.52 7.24
N PRO A 127 16.79 -14.59 6.27
CA PRO A 127 18.08 -13.93 6.36
C PRO A 127 17.93 -12.42 6.69
N PRO A 128 18.92 -11.80 7.36
CA PRO A 128 18.87 -10.38 7.71
C PRO A 128 18.56 -9.49 6.50
N LEU A 129 17.91 -8.35 6.75
CA LEU A 129 17.54 -7.35 5.74
C LEU A 129 16.55 -7.84 4.66
N THR A 130 15.99 -9.04 4.81
CA THR A 130 14.97 -9.57 3.92
C THR A 130 13.58 -9.38 4.51
N ASN A 131 12.69 -8.70 3.78
CA ASN A 131 11.30 -8.55 4.21
C ASN A 131 10.48 -9.77 3.80
N LEU A 132 9.71 -10.32 4.77
CA LEU A 132 8.80 -11.45 4.55
C LEU A 132 7.71 -11.16 3.55
N ILE A 133 7.07 -10.00 3.69
CA ILE A 133 5.97 -9.55 2.82
C ILE A 133 6.24 -8.12 2.41
N GLN A 134 6.17 -7.86 1.12
CA GLN A 134 6.38 -6.54 0.52
C GLN A 134 5.21 -6.23 -0.42
N VAL A 135 4.72 -5.00 -0.38
CA VAL A 135 3.78 -4.49 -1.38
C VAL A 135 4.58 -4.08 -2.62
N SER A 136 4.18 -4.59 -3.79
CA SER A 136 4.78 -4.23 -5.07
C SER A 136 4.14 -2.97 -5.63
N ASP A 137 4.91 -2.20 -6.39
CA ASP A 137 4.39 -1.09 -7.20
C ASP A 137 3.51 -1.57 -8.36
N THR A 138 3.56 -2.87 -8.69
CA THR A 138 2.69 -3.47 -9.71
C THR A 138 1.27 -3.53 -9.18
N VAL A 139 0.33 -2.96 -9.94
CA VAL A 139 -1.11 -2.96 -9.60
C VAL A 139 -1.86 -3.86 -10.57
N ASN A 140 -2.72 -4.73 -10.04
CA ASN A 140 -3.64 -5.54 -10.81
C ASN A 140 -5.08 -5.33 -10.31
N GLN A 141 -6.01 -5.03 -11.21
CA GLN A 141 -7.43 -4.83 -10.88
C GLN A 141 -7.65 -3.87 -9.68
N LYS A 142 -6.91 -2.73 -9.69
CA LYS A 142 -6.90 -1.66 -8.67
C LYS A 142 -6.19 -1.99 -7.34
N PHE A 143 -5.79 -3.24 -7.10
CA PHE A 143 -5.03 -3.61 -5.90
C PHE A 143 -3.56 -3.85 -6.22
N PRO A 144 -2.63 -3.42 -5.35
CA PRO A 144 -1.22 -3.73 -5.55
C PRO A 144 -0.96 -5.22 -5.37
N CYS A 145 -0.07 -5.77 -6.18
CA CYS A 145 0.48 -7.10 -5.99
C CYS A 145 1.36 -7.12 -4.73
N MET A 146 1.63 -8.31 -4.21
CA MET A 146 2.47 -8.52 -3.05
C MET A 146 3.52 -9.58 -3.33
N VAL A 147 4.70 -9.42 -2.75
CA VAL A 147 5.76 -10.42 -2.78
C VAL A 147 5.83 -11.06 -1.41
N VAL A 148 5.70 -12.39 -1.36
CA VAL A 148 5.96 -13.19 -0.16
C VAL A 148 7.28 -13.91 -0.34
N THR A 149 8.27 -13.51 0.45
CA THR A 149 9.64 -14.04 0.42
C THR A 149 9.75 -15.24 1.34
N GLN A 150 10.40 -16.33 0.92
CA GLN A 150 10.65 -17.52 1.73
C GLN A 150 12.11 -17.94 1.59
N SER A 151 12.68 -18.58 2.61
CA SER A 151 14.02 -19.18 2.50
C SER A 151 14.02 -20.27 1.44
N ALA A 152 15.05 -20.29 0.59
CA ALA A 152 15.24 -21.37 -0.37
C ALA A 152 16.07 -22.50 0.24
N ASN A 153 16.06 -23.68 -0.40
CA ASN A 153 16.93 -24.79 0.00
C ASN A 153 18.43 -24.52 -0.29
N LYS A 154 18.71 -23.49 -1.09
CA LYS A 154 20.07 -23.09 -1.44
C LYS A 154 20.52 -21.98 -0.50
N GLU A 155 21.73 -22.14 0.03
CA GLU A 155 22.36 -21.16 0.93
C GLU A 155 22.41 -19.77 0.28
N ASP A 156 22.18 -18.75 1.10
CA ASP A 156 22.12 -17.33 0.70
C ASP A 156 21.14 -17.02 -0.43
N MET A 157 20.09 -17.82 -0.60
CA MET A 157 19.02 -17.55 -1.56
C MET A 157 17.63 -17.55 -0.91
N VAL A 158 16.76 -16.73 -1.49
CA VAL A 158 15.35 -16.62 -1.12
C VAL A 158 14.47 -16.74 -2.35
N THR A 159 13.30 -17.33 -2.15
CA THR A 159 12.24 -17.43 -3.16
C THR A 159 11.24 -16.30 -2.97
N ASN A 160 11.00 -15.51 -4.00
CA ASN A 160 10.02 -14.43 -4.02
C ASN A 160 8.77 -14.89 -4.78
N ASN A 161 7.64 -14.92 -4.08
CA ASN A 161 6.37 -15.33 -4.65
C ASN A 161 5.50 -14.12 -4.90
N LEU A 162 5.23 -13.80 -6.17
CA LEU A 162 4.35 -12.70 -6.54
C LEU A 162 2.89 -13.15 -6.47
N TYR A 163 2.09 -12.44 -5.69
CA TYR A 163 0.65 -12.60 -5.59
C TYR A 163 -0.05 -11.36 -6.10
N CYS A 164 -1.01 -11.52 -7.00
CA CYS A 164 -1.82 -10.41 -7.51
C CYS A 164 -3.30 -10.73 -7.37
N TYR A 165 -4.11 -9.68 -7.17
CA TYR A 165 -5.56 -9.82 -7.08
C TYR A 165 -6.16 -10.19 -8.43
N GLU A 166 -6.92 -11.27 -8.48
CA GLU A 166 -7.58 -11.76 -9.69
C GLU A 166 -9.00 -12.24 -9.37
N GLY A 167 -9.99 -11.55 -9.95
CA GLY A 167 -11.40 -11.84 -9.76
C GLY A 167 -11.89 -11.41 -8.39
N HIS A 168 -11.56 -12.19 -7.36
CA HIS A 168 -12.02 -11.99 -5.97
C HIS A 168 -10.97 -12.37 -4.92
N LYS A 169 -9.78 -12.81 -5.33
CA LYS A 169 -8.74 -13.31 -4.42
C LYS A 169 -7.36 -13.03 -4.97
N TYR A 170 -6.36 -13.07 -4.10
CA TYR A 170 -4.96 -13.05 -4.54
C TYR A 170 -4.55 -14.45 -4.98
N ALA A 171 -4.06 -14.54 -6.22
CA ALA A 171 -3.48 -15.75 -6.79
C ALA A 171 -1.97 -15.58 -6.94
N ARG A 172 -1.22 -16.69 -6.89
CA ARG A 172 0.23 -16.69 -7.15
C ARG A 172 0.45 -16.59 -8.66
N PHE A 173 1.09 -15.51 -9.09
CA PHE A 173 1.38 -15.22 -10.51
C PHE A 173 2.77 -15.68 -10.94
N ASN A 174 3.77 -15.51 -10.09
CA ASN A 174 5.15 -15.80 -10.43
C ASN A 174 5.97 -16.22 -9.21
N GLU A 175 7.09 -16.89 -9.48
CA GLU A 175 8.12 -17.26 -8.52
C GLU A 175 9.48 -16.86 -9.09
N SER A 176 10.33 -16.24 -8.28
CA SER A 176 11.73 -16.01 -8.64
C SER A 176 12.65 -16.40 -7.49
N LEU A 177 13.88 -16.77 -7.82
CA LEU A 177 14.94 -17.08 -6.86
C LEU A 177 15.97 -15.95 -6.91
N THR A 178 16.26 -15.33 -5.77
CA THR A 178 17.22 -14.23 -5.68
C THR A 178 18.25 -14.51 -4.60
N ALA A 179 19.48 -14.03 -4.79
CA ALA A 179 20.48 -14.02 -3.73
C ALA A 179 20.07 -13.04 -2.62
N VAL A 180 20.42 -13.35 -1.38
CA VAL A 180 20.30 -12.43 -0.24
C VAL A 180 21.32 -11.32 -0.45
N THR A 181 20.86 -10.07 -0.60
CA THR A 181 21.76 -8.93 -0.76
C THR A 181 22.38 -8.55 0.59
N SER A 182 23.63 -8.93 0.79
CA SER A 182 24.45 -8.54 1.94
C SER A 182 24.99 -7.11 1.79
N GLU A 183 24.14 -6.08 1.80
CA GLU A 183 24.66 -4.70 1.93
C GLU A 183 24.93 -4.37 3.40
N VAL A 184 26.10 -4.79 3.88
CA VAL A 184 26.79 -4.10 4.98
C VAL A 184 27.96 -3.35 4.35
N LYS A 185 27.69 -2.18 3.76
CA LYS A 185 28.77 -1.23 3.45
C LYS A 185 29.27 -0.64 4.76
N GLY A 186 30.48 -1.03 5.12
CA GLY A 186 31.13 -0.87 6.42
C GLY A 186 30.91 0.48 7.12
N ILE A 187 30.47 0.38 8.38
CA ILE A 187 30.80 1.38 9.39
C ILE A 187 32.26 1.11 9.77
N LYS A 188 33.19 1.88 9.20
CA LYS A 188 34.53 2.00 9.78
C LYS A 188 34.38 2.73 11.11
N LYS A 189 34.81 2.03 12.16
CA LYS A 189 34.97 2.55 13.51
C LYS A 189 36.09 3.58 13.56
#